data_AF-A0A1W9WDD8-F1
#
_entry.id   AF-A0A1W9WDD8-F1
#
_cell.length_a   1.000
_cell.length_b   1.000
_cell.length_c   1.000
_cell.angle_alpha   90.00
_cell.angle_beta   90.00
_cell.angle_gamma   90.00
#
_symmetry.space_group_name_H-M   'P 1'
#
loop_
_entity.id
_entity.type
_entity.pdbx_description
1 polymer ?
#
loop_
_entity_poly.entity_id
_entity_poly.type
_entity_poly.pdbx_seq_one_letter_code
_entity_poly.pdbx_strand_id
1 'polypeptide(L)'
;MKKSPNIPDCSISGSEWDKFTFVKFASDWKMQGKPYNINLSKILFQLLRSTQKEIGTLGGIYIFFRSLFWDMIFNKPKWQPEKFNLNNDAQEKFYRIKFEEHLPFIIFFHNLKKRMSENEADKFMARQMLPIILDMMKTSFHPVEKIDSVGVWLEQARDYLGTEIEKDKGFEGDIYLAKDKSEMRFHVTKCATIQVIREYGLKYTAAALCMGDHITYHTVFPNLIFKRSHSLSVGDGFCDHEFRLRTKDDPAIDEENYGDCYKIEGMREMVREWEEKAKEIFFGNKEKWKGYASKYFPSKRDFTT
;
A
#
# COMPACT_ATOMS: atom_id res chain seq x y z
N MET A 1 20.50 -34.65 -11.88
CA MET A 1 20.36 -33.80 -10.68
C MET A 1 20.99 -32.44 -10.97
N LYS A 2 20.19 -31.37 -11.03
CA LYS A 2 20.69 -30.00 -11.27
C LYS A 2 21.39 -29.51 -10.00
N LYS A 3 22.64 -29.05 -10.14
CA LYS A 3 23.42 -28.45 -9.05
C LYS A 3 22.73 -27.19 -8.54
N SER A 4 22.60 -27.08 -7.22
CA SER A 4 22.18 -25.84 -6.55
C SER A 4 23.16 -24.72 -6.91
N PRO A 5 22.71 -23.49 -7.22
CA PRO A 5 23.61 -22.38 -7.44
C PRO A 5 24.38 -22.07 -6.15
N ASN A 6 25.70 -21.94 -6.26
CA ASN A 6 26.59 -21.47 -5.21
C ASN A 6 26.15 -20.07 -4.73
N ILE A 7 25.86 -19.94 -3.44
CA ILE A 7 25.72 -18.66 -2.76
C ILE A 7 27.15 -18.12 -2.56
N PRO A 8 27.50 -16.91 -3.03
CA PRO A 8 28.83 -16.37 -2.85
C PRO A 8 29.10 -16.06 -1.36
N ASP A 9 30.28 -16.47 -0.89
CA ASP A 9 30.80 -16.14 0.44
C ASP A 9 30.85 -14.62 0.65
N CYS A 10 30.23 -14.16 1.75
CA CYS A 10 30.27 -12.78 2.18
C CYS A 10 31.66 -12.43 2.75
N SER A 11 32.50 -11.74 1.98
CA SER A 11 33.68 -11.07 2.53
C SER A 11 33.26 -9.77 3.24
N ILE A 12 33.33 -9.76 4.57
CA ILE A 12 33.14 -8.58 5.40
C ILE A 12 34.42 -7.73 5.32
N SER A 13 34.37 -6.60 4.63
CA SER A 13 35.30 -5.49 4.88
C SER A 13 34.73 -4.18 4.34
N GLY A 14 34.48 -3.22 5.24
CA GLY A 14 34.05 -1.86 4.89
C GLY A 14 32.96 -1.32 5.81
N SER A 15 33.21 -1.32 7.13
CA SER A 15 32.33 -0.70 8.12
C SER A 15 32.50 0.83 8.08
N GLU A 16 31.65 1.53 7.34
CA GLU A 16 31.19 2.84 7.79
C GLU A 16 29.84 2.64 8.50
N TRP A 17 29.87 2.95 9.79
CA TRP A 17 28.77 2.75 10.72
C TRP A 17 27.62 3.70 10.41
N ASP A 18 26.64 3.25 9.63
CA ASP A 18 25.35 3.93 9.48
C ASP A 18 24.48 3.67 10.72
N LYS A 19 24.83 4.26 11.86
CA LYS A 19 24.15 4.08 13.16
C LYS A 19 22.73 4.64 13.26
N PHE A 20 22.10 5.03 12.14
CA PHE A 20 20.88 5.86 12.22
C PHE A 20 19.72 5.48 11.27
N THR A 21 19.73 4.34 10.59
CA THR A 21 18.73 4.11 9.53
C THR A 21 17.32 3.80 10.05
N PHE A 22 17.17 2.99 11.10
CA PHE A 22 15.84 2.60 11.59
C PHE A 22 15.17 3.68 12.46
N VAL A 23 15.91 4.35 13.35
CA VAL A 23 15.38 5.44 14.18
C VAL A 23 15.04 6.66 13.33
N LYS A 24 15.84 6.96 12.30
CA LYS A 24 15.53 8.03 11.35
C LYS A 24 14.35 7.66 10.44
N PHE A 25 14.26 6.42 9.96
CA PHE A 25 13.04 5.91 9.30
C PHE A 25 11.80 6.06 10.18
N ALA A 26 11.93 5.74 11.46
CA ALA A 26 10.90 5.80 12.49
C ALA A 26 10.49 7.22 12.91
N SER A 27 11.44 8.16 12.97
CA SER A 27 11.24 9.52 13.47
C SER A 27 11.06 10.57 12.36
N ASP A 28 11.54 10.30 11.15
CA ASP A 28 11.46 11.17 9.97
C ASP A 28 10.58 10.58 8.88
N TRP A 29 9.60 9.72 9.20
CA TRP A 29 8.56 9.36 8.24
C TRP A 29 7.78 10.64 7.88
N LYS A 30 8.16 11.21 6.73
CA LYS A 30 7.62 12.44 6.17
C LYS A 30 7.13 12.12 4.78
N MET A 31 5.81 12.14 4.59
CA MET A 31 5.28 12.31 3.24
C MET A 31 5.43 13.80 2.89
N GLN A 32 6.27 14.10 1.90
CA GLN A 32 6.45 15.45 1.37
C GLN A 32 6.79 16.51 2.45
N GLY A 33 7.57 16.13 3.46
CA GLY A 33 8.09 17.05 4.47
C GLY A 33 7.19 17.29 5.70
N LYS A 34 5.96 16.74 5.75
CA LYS A 34 5.12 16.78 6.96
C LYS A 34 5.32 15.54 7.83
N PRO A 35 5.58 15.66 9.15
CA PRO A 35 5.77 14.51 10.03
C PRO A 35 4.48 13.69 10.17
N TYR A 36 4.62 12.38 10.05
CA TYR A 36 3.54 11.45 10.31
C TYR A 36 3.28 11.31 11.82
N ASN A 37 2.07 11.60 12.29
CA ASN A 37 1.64 11.27 13.66
C ASN A 37 1.20 9.81 13.77
N ILE A 38 2.03 8.87 13.29
CA ILE A 38 1.82 7.44 13.52
C ILE A 38 2.44 7.08 14.86
N ASN A 39 1.66 6.38 15.70
CA ASN A 39 2.20 5.82 16.93
C ASN A 39 3.05 4.58 16.58
N LEU A 40 4.32 4.81 16.29
CA LEU A 40 5.24 3.75 15.88
C LEU A 40 5.38 2.65 16.94
N SER A 41 5.41 3.00 18.22
CA SER A 41 5.52 1.98 19.28
C SER A 41 4.32 1.05 19.28
N LYS A 42 3.11 1.56 19.00
CA LYS A 42 1.90 0.76 18.79
C LYS A 42 2.05 -0.18 17.59
N ILE A 43 2.54 0.31 16.45
CA ILE A 43 2.77 -0.52 15.25
C ILE A 43 3.80 -1.62 15.53
N LEU A 44 4.93 -1.27 16.12
CA LEU A 44 6.00 -2.23 16.43
C LEU A 44 5.53 -3.29 17.42
N PHE A 45 4.76 -2.88 18.42
CA PHE A 45 4.19 -3.80 19.39
C PHE A 45 3.15 -4.74 18.77
N GLN A 46 2.30 -4.21 17.88
CA GLN A 46 1.36 -5.02 17.11
C GLN A 46 2.09 -6.01 16.22
N LEU A 47 3.12 -5.57 15.49
CA LEU A 47 3.94 -6.43 14.64
C LEU A 47 4.59 -7.56 15.45
N LEU A 48 5.20 -7.24 16.61
CA LEU A 48 5.76 -8.24 17.51
C LEU A 48 4.71 -9.26 17.96
N ARG A 49 3.55 -8.80 18.46
CA ARG A 49 2.47 -9.68 18.93
C ARG A 49 1.92 -10.57 17.82
N SER A 50 1.65 -10.00 16.64
CA SER A 50 1.20 -10.74 15.46
C SER A 50 2.21 -11.82 15.06
N THR A 51 3.50 -11.49 15.09
CA THR A 51 4.57 -12.44 14.76
C THR A 51 4.66 -13.54 15.81
N GLN A 52 4.60 -13.21 17.11
CA GLN A 52 4.57 -14.20 18.19
C GLN A 52 3.38 -15.15 18.08
N LYS A 53 2.22 -14.65 17.65
CA LYS A 53 1.03 -15.47 17.42
C LYS A 53 1.23 -16.45 16.27
N GLU A 54 1.87 -16.01 15.19
CA GLU A 54 2.05 -16.82 13.97
C GLU A 54 3.12 -17.90 14.12
N ILE A 55 4.25 -17.57 14.76
CA ILE A 55 5.44 -18.46 14.80
C ILE A 55 5.89 -18.84 16.22
N GLY A 56 5.05 -18.57 17.22
CA GLY A 56 5.34 -18.81 18.63
C GLY A 56 6.18 -17.70 19.28
N THR A 57 6.12 -17.59 20.61
CA THR A 57 6.70 -16.47 21.37
C THR A 57 8.20 -16.27 21.11
N LEU A 58 9.01 -17.32 21.28
CA LEU A 58 10.48 -17.23 21.10
C LEU A 58 10.85 -16.99 19.64
N GLY A 59 10.19 -17.67 18.70
CA GLY A 59 10.38 -17.48 17.26
C GLY A 59 10.03 -16.06 16.83
N GLY A 60 8.91 -15.53 17.34
CA GLY A 60 8.42 -14.17 17.05
C GLY A 60 9.36 -13.09 17.55
N ILE A 61 9.83 -13.21 18.79
CA ILE A 61 10.86 -12.31 19.35
C ILE A 61 12.11 -12.37 18.48
N TYR A 62 12.59 -13.57 18.16
CA TYR A 62 13.78 -13.74 17.33
C TYR A 62 13.65 -13.07 15.96
N ILE A 63 12.57 -13.33 15.21
CA ILE A 63 12.36 -12.71 13.89
C ILE A 63 12.25 -11.20 14.01
N PHE A 64 11.50 -10.70 14.99
CA PHE A 64 11.31 -9.28 15.19
C PHE A 64 12.64 -8.56 15.43
N PHE A 65 13.43 -9.02 16.41
CA PHE A 65 14.71 -8.40 16.74
C PHE A 65 15.73 -8.57 15.60
N ARG A 66 15.78 -9.76 14.99
CA ARG A 66 16.66 -10.00 13.86
C ARG A 66 16.34 -9.08 12.70
N SER A 67 15.07 -8.89 12.38
CA SER A 67 14.67 -8.10 11.21
C SER A 67 14.83 -6.60 11.41
N LEU A 68 14.53 -6.07 12.60
CA LEU A 68 14.55 -4.62 12.83
C LEU A 68 15.91 -4.06 13.27
N PHE A 69 16.78 -4.90 13.84
CA PHE A 69 18.06 -4.45 14.37
C PHE A 69 19.25 -5.14 13.71
N TRP A 70 19.30 -6.48 13.76
CA TRP A 70 20.48 -7.20 13.31
C TRP A 70 20.66 -7.16 11.79
N ASP A 71 19.67 -7.62 11.03
CA ASP A 71 19.76 -7.73 9.58
C ASP A 71 19.71 -6.35 8.91
N MET A 72 19.09 -5.33 9.53
CA MET A 72 19.19 -3.93 9.06
C MET A 72 20.63 -3.41 9.02
N ILE A 73 21.48 -3.86 9.94
CA ILE A 73 22.87 -3.39 10.06
C ILE A 73 23.82 -4.32 9.29
N PHE A 74 23.68 -5.64 9.50
CA PHE A 74 24.69 -6.61 9.06
C PHE A 74 24.32 -7.38 7.79
N ASN A 75 23.03 -7.51 7.47
CA ASN A 75 22.55 -8.39 6.40
C ASN A 75 21.51 -7.72 5.50
N LYS A 76 21.56 -6.40 5.33
CA LYS A 76 20.55 -5.69 4.56
C LYS A 76 20.64 -6.08 3.07
N PRO A 77 19.51 -6.34 2.40
CA PRO A 77 19.48 -6.47 0.95
C PRO A 77 20.18 -5.28 0.29
N LYS A 78 20.88 -5.54 -0.82
CA LYS A 78 21.52 -4.49 -1.61
C LYS A 78 20.50 -3.87 -2.56
N TRP A 79 20.63 -2.56 -2.78
CA TRP A 79 19.97 -1.86 -3.87
C TRP A 79 20.46 -2.42 -5.21
N GLN A 80 19.54 -2.69 -6.14
CA GLN A 80 19.78 -3.33 -7.43
C GLN A 80 19.04 -2.55 -8.53
N PRO A 81 19.57 -1.39 -8.97
CA PRO A 81 18.91 -0.51 -9.93
C PRO A 81 18.64 -1.19 -11.28
N GLU A 82 19.47 -2.18 -11.65
CA GLU A 82 19.37 -2.94 -12.89
C GLU A 82 18.04 -3.70 -13.06
N LYS A 83 17.26 -3.85 -11.98
CA LYS A 83 15.97 -4.54 -11.99
C LYS A 83 14.80 -3.67 -12.46
N PHE A 84 14.98 -2.36 -12.58
CA PHE A 84 13.86 -1.41 -12.73
C PHE A 84 13.83 -0.66 -14.07
N ASN A 85 14.73 -0.95 -15.01
CA ASN A 85 14.81 -0.29 -16.32
C ASN A 85 14.73 1.25 -16.22
N LEU A 86 15.64 1.82 -15.44
CA LEU A 86 15.66 3.24 -15.08
C LEU A 86 16.35 4.07 -16.18
N ASN A 87 15.78 5.23 -16.50
CA ASN A 87 16.23 6.03 -17.64
C ASN A 87 17.20 7.17 -17.27
N ASN A 88 17.27 7.54 -15.99
CA ASN A 88 18.11 8.64 -15.51
C ASN A 88 18.37 8.56 -14.00
N ASP A 89 19.36 9.34 -13.52
CA ASP A 89 19.78 9.38 -12.12
C ASP A 89 18.67 9.85 -11.16
N ALA A 90 17.75 10.69 -11.63
CA ALA A 90 16.64 11.17 -10.81
C ALA A 90 15.66 10.03 -10.50
N GLN A 91 15.33 9.20 -11.50
CA GLN A 91 14.55 7.98 -11.33
C GLN A 91 15.26 7.01 -10.40
N GLU A 92 16.57 6.77 -10.59
CA GLU A 92 17.32 5.87 -9.71
C GLU A 92 17.30 6.33 -8.26
N LYS A 93 17.57 7.62 -8.01
CA LYS A 93 17.53 8.20 -6.67
C LYS A 93 16.15 8.01 -6.03
N PHE A 94 15.07 8.21 -6.78
CA PHE A 94 13.72 8.04 -6.28
C PHE A 94 13.39 6.57 -5.94
N TYR A 95 13.72 5.64 -6.83
CA TYR A 95 13.52 4.21 -6.57
C TYR A 95 14.35 3.72 -5.38
N ARG A 96 15.58 4.21 -5.24
CA ARG A 96 16.43 3.91 -4.10
C ARG A 96 15.80 4.38 -2.78
N ILE A 97 15.23 5.59 -2.76
CA ILE A 97 14.48 6.07 -1.59
C ILE A 97 13.31 5.12 -1.27
N LYS A 98 12.54 4.70 -2.27
CA LYS A 98 11.44 3.73 -2.07
C LYS A 98 11.92 2.37 -1.59
N PHE A 99 13.05 1.89 -2.08
CA PHE A 99 13.71 0.69 -1.56
C PHE A 99 14.09 0.84 -0.08
N GLU A 100 14.71 1.96 0.29
CA GLU A 100 15.10 2.25 1.67
C GLU A 100 13.88 2.39 2.61
N GLU A 101 12.78 3.01 2.15
CA GLU A 101 11.49 3.10 2.87
C GLU A 101 10.88 1.71 3.13
N HIS A 102 11.01 0.76 2.21
CA HIS A 102 10.42 -0.58 2.35
C HIS A 102 11.38 -1.65 2.88
N LEU A 103 12.66 -1.30 3.07
CA LEU A 103 13.72 -2.22 3.49
C LEU A 103 13.39 -3.00 4.78
N PRO A 104 12.83 -2.39 5.85
CA PRO A 104 12.48 -3.15 7.05
C PRO A 104 11.45 -4.25 6.77
N PHE A 105 10.46 -3.99 5.92
CA PHE A 105 9.44 -4.96 5.55
C PHE A 105 10.01 -6.08 4.66
N ILE A 106 10.91 -5.73 3.73
CA ILE A 106 11.62 -6.71 2.89
C ILE A 106 12.46 -7.67 3.74
N ILE A 107 13.21 -7.14 4.71
CA ILE A 107 14.00 -7.95 5.63
C ILE A 107 13.09 -8.84 6.49
N PHE A 108 12.00 -8.29 7.01
CA PHE A 108 11.04 -9.03 7.83
C PHE A 108 10.46 -10.21 7.06
N PHE A 109 10.02 -9.97 5.82
CA PHE A 109 9.53 -10.98 4.89
C PHE A 109 10.56 -12.09 4.65
N HIS A 110 11.82 -11.74 4.36
CA HIS A 110 12.87 -12.73 4.16
C HIS A 110 13.18 -13.57 5.40
N ASN A 111 13.02 -13.00 6.60
CA ASN A 111 13.16 -13.78 7.83
C ASN A 111 11.95 -14.69 8.08
N LEU A 112 10.73 -14.23 7.79
CA LEU A 112 9.51 -15.06 7.87
C LEU A 112 9.61 -16.28 6.95
N LYS A 113 10.11 -16.10 5.71
CA LYS A 113 10.32 -17.18 4.74
C LYS A 113 11.22 -18.33 5.21
N LYS A 114 12.02 -18.11 6.28
CA LYS A 114 12.82 -19.18 6.90
C LYS A 114 12.00 -20.09 7.82
N ARG A 115 10.74 -19.73 8.09
CA ARG A 115 9.84 -20.43 9.03
C ARG A 115 8.49 -20.84 8.42
N MET A 116 8.06 -20.16 7.36
CA MET A 116 6.81 -20.43 6.65
C MET A 116 7.01 -20.31 5.14
N SER A 117 6.02 -20.73 4.35
CA SER A 117 6.10 -20.59 2.90
C SER A 117 6.14 -19.13 2.46
N GLU A 118 6.62 -18.87 1.24
CA GLU A 118 6.66 -17.52 0.67
C GLU A 118 5.28 -16.86 0.66
N ASN A 119 4.26 -17.60 0.23
CA ASN A 119 2.89 -17.09 0.16
C ASN A 119 2.32 -16.75 1.56
N GLU A 120 2.58 -17.59 2.56
CA GLU A 120 2.16 -17.32 3.94
C GLU A 120 2.86 -16.09 4.52
N ALA A 121 4.18 -15.97 4.29
CA ALA A 121 4.95 -14.81 4.71
C ALA A 121 4.43 -13.53 4.06
N ASP A 122 4.15 -13.56 2.77
CA ASP A 122 3.64 -12.40 2.02
C ASP A 122 2.23 -12.00 2.49
N LYS A 123 1.31 -12.96 2.63
CA LYS A 123 -0.02 -12.71 3.21
C LYS A 123 0.06 -12.19 4.65
N PHE A 124 1.01 -12.67 5.45
CA PHE A 124 1.25 -12.13 6.78
C PHE A 124 1.67 -10.66 6.72
N MET A 125 2.63 -10.32 5.85
CA MET A 125 3.12 -8.95 5.66
C MET A 125 2.01 -8.01 5.19
N ALA A 126 1.18 -8.43 4.24
CA ALA A 126 0.01 -7.69 3.79
C ALA A 126 -0.94 -7.35 4.95
N ARG A 127 -1.23 -8.32 5.83
CA ARG A 127 -2.08 -8.10 7.02
C ARG A 127 -1.47 -7.10 8.01
N GLN A 128 -0.14 -6.96 8.06
CA GLN A 128 0.51 -5.99 8.94
C GLN A 128 0.58 -4.60 8.29
N MET A 129 0.82 -4.52 6.97
CA MET A 129 0.99 -3.24 6.29
C MET A 129 -0.33 -2.55 5.96
N LEU A 130 -1.40 -3.30 5.63
CA LEU A 130 -2.68 -2.70 5.26
C LEU A 130 -3.28 -1.76 6.34
N PRO A 131 -3.33 -2.10 7.64
CA PRO A 131 -3.80 -1.13 8.64
C PRO A 131 -2.92 0.12 8.72
N ILE A 132 -1.62 0.01 8.49
CA ILE A 132 -0.71 1.17 8.44
C ILE A 132 -1.08 2.06 7.26
N ILE A 133 -1.35 1.49 6.08
CA ILE A 133 -1.82 2.23 4.92
C ILE A 133 -3.18 2.86 5.15
N LEU A 134 -4.13 2.19 5.81
CA LEU A 134 -5.45 2.79 6.07
C LEU A 134 -5.37 3.93 7.09
N ASP A 135 -4.56 3.77 8.15
CA ASP A 135 -4.22 4.87 9.05
C ASP A 135 -3.52 6.00 8.28
N MET A 136 -2.74 5.64 7.24
CA MET A 136 -2.08 6.61 6.40
C MET A 136 -3.10 7.42 5.58
N MET A 137 -3.93 6.71 4.83
CA MET A 137 -5.01 7.24 4.00
C MET A 137 -5.97 8.14 4.81
N LYS A 138 -6.28 7.78 6.06
CA LYS A 138 -7.12 8.59 6.95
C LYS A 138 -6.62 10.01 7.18
N THR A 139 -5.32 10.28 7.07
CA THR A 139 -4.78 11.63 7.23
C THR A 139 -5.03 12.53 6.01
N SER A 140 -5.27 11.93 4.85
CA SER A 140 -5.49 12.63 3.58
C SER A 140 -6.97 12.64 3.23
N PHE A 141 -7.64 11.51 3.41
CA PHE A 141 -9.02 11.28 2.98
C PHE A 141 -9.99 11.32 4.18
N HIS A 142 -10.94 12.24 4.10
CA HIS A 142 -11.90 12.56 5.15
C HIS A 142 -13.33 12.47 4.58
N PRO A 143 -14.31 12.06 5.40
CA PRO A 143 -15.71 12.01 4.98
C PRO A 143 -16.22 13.37 4.50
N VAL A 144 -16.96 13.38 3.38
CA VAL A 144 -17.57 14.58 2.79
C VAL A 144 -19.08 14.41 2.66
N GLU A 145 -19.86 15.48 2.74
CA GLU A 145 -21.32 15.35 2.61
C GLU A 145 -21.75 14.87 1.21
N LYS A 146 -21.07 15.36 0.17
CA LYS A 146 -21.36 15.02 -1.21
C LYS A 146 -20.11 15.19 -2.05
N ILE A 147 -19.96 14.34 -3.07
CA ILE A 147 -19.08 14.61 -4.20
C ILE A 147 -19.95 15.03 -5.37
N ASP A 148 -19.77 16.27 -5.81
CA ASP A 148 -20.43 16.86 -6.98
C ASP A 148 -19.49 17.00 -8.19
N SER A 149 -18.20 16.75 -8.00
CA SER A 149 -17.17 16.64 -9.03
C SER A 149 -16.00 15.79 -8.51
N VAL A 150 -15.22 15.19 -9.42
CA VAL A 150 -13.97 14.50 -9.05
C VAL A 150 -12.92 15.45 -8.45
N GLY A 151 -13.14 16.77 -8.55
CA GLY A 151 -12.34 17.80 -7.92
C GLY A 151 -12.31 17.70 -6.39
N VAL A 152 -13.43 17.33 -5.75
CA VAL A 152 -13.51 17.16 -4.29
C VAL A 152 -12.57 16.06 -3.82
N TRP A 153 -12.50 14.95 -4.56
CA TRP A 153 -11.53 13.89 -4.31
C TRP A 153 -10.11 14.36 -4.56
N LEU A 154 -9.86 15.05 -5.68
CA LEU A 154 -8.52 15.53 -6.06
C LEU A 154 -7.89 16.47 -5.02
N GLU A 155 -8.70 17.33 -4.39
CA GLU A 155 -8.24 18.23 -3.33
C GLU A 155 -7.67 17.46 -2.13
N GLN A 156 -8.33 16.36 -1.75
CA GLN A 156 -7.87 15.49 -0.67
C GLN A 156 -6.72 14.56 -1.11
N ALA A 157 -6.72 14.17 -2.39
CA ALA A 157 -5.68 13.35 -2.97
C ALA A 157 -4.38 14.13 -3.25
N ARG A 158 -4.37 15.47 -3.17
CA ARG A 158 -3.18 16.28 -3.50
C ARG A 158 -1.95 15.88 -2.68
N ASP A 159 -2.10 15.70 -1.37
CA ASP A 159 -0.99 15.30 -0.50
C ASP A 159 -0.61 13.81 -0.76
N TYR A 160 -1.58 12.96 -1.11
CA TYR A 160 -1.40 11.53 -1.42
C TYR A 160 -0.66 11.28 -2.76
N LEU A 161 -1.14 11.89 -3.83
CA LEU A 161 -0.55 11.83 -5.17
C LEU A 161 0.72 12.68 -5.26
N GLY A 162 0.86 13.67 -4.37
CA GLY A 162 1.89 14.69 -4.41
C GLY A 162 1.70 15.73 -5.49
N THR A 163 2.62 16.70 -5.53
CA THR A 163 2.68 17.72 -6.58
C THR A 163 3.11 17.15 -7.94
N GLU A 164 3.37 15.85 -8.06
CA GLU A 164 4.17 15.29 -9.14
C GLU A 164 3.48 14.13 -9.87
N ILE A 165 2.67 14.49 -10.87
CA ILE A 165 2.83 13.86 -12.18
C ILE A 165 3.92 14.65 -12.90
N GLU A 166 5.12 14.69 -12.31
CA GLU A 166 6.28 15.26 -12.98
C GLU A 166 6.87 14.15 -13.87
N LYS A 167 7.10 14.50 -15.15
CA LYS A 167 7.98 13.70 -16.00
C LYS A 167 9.28 13.46 -15.21
N ASP A 168 9.71 12.21 -15.16
CA ASP A 168 10.98 11.74 -14.56
C ASP A 168 11.00 11.38 -13.06
N LYS A 169 9.86 11.32 -12.35
CA LYS A 169 9.83 10.86 -10.94
C LYS A 169 8.84 9.71 -10.69
N GLY A 170 9.31 8.45 -10.67
CA GLY A 170 8.68 7.30 -10.02
C GLY A 170 7.30 6.80 -10.51
N PHE A 171 6.51 7.67 -11.12
CA PHE A 171 5.20 7.47 -11.71
C PHE A 171 5.24 7.96 -13.16
N GLU A 172 5.03 7.05 -14.10
CA GLU A 172 4.88 7.38 -15.52
C GLU A 172 3.43 7.10 -15.90
N GLY A 173 2.78 8.04 -16.59
CA GLY A 173 1.37 7.87 -16.95
C GLY A 173 0.71 9.09 -17.59
N ASP A 174 -0.52 8.86 -18.05
CA ASP A 174 -1.39 9.87 -18.66
C ASP A 174 -2.61 10.11 -17.77
N ILE A 175 -3.04 11.38 -17.68
CA ILE A 175 -4.26 11.76 -16.98
C ILE A 175 -5.23 12.39 -17.95
N TYR A 176 -6.44 11.85 -17.93
CA TYR A 176 -7.60 12.47 -18.53
C TYR A 176 -8.48 13.05 -17.42
N LEU A 177 -8.89 14.32 -17.56
CA LEU A 177 -9.89 14.96 -16.71
C LEU A 177 -10.95 15.57 -17.62
N ALA A 178 -12.20 15.14 -17.47
CA ALA A 178 -13.32 15.71 -18.22
C ALA A 178 -13.47 17.21 -17.91
N LYS A 179 -13.87 18.01 -18.92
CA LYS A 179 -13.98 19.48 -18.77
C LYS A 179 -14.93 19.91 -17.65
N ASP A 180 -15.99 19.15 -17.44
CA ASP A 180 -16.99 19.37 -16.40
C ASP A 180 -16.59 18.72 -15.05
N LYS A 181 -15.43 18.06 -14.99
CA LYS A 181 -14.91 17.34 -13.82
C LYS A 181 -15.87 16.25 -13.31
N SER A 182 -16.71 15.69 -14.19
CA SER A 182 -17.57 14.54 -13.87
C SER A 182 -16.78 13.22 -13.80
N GLU A 183 -15.64 13.18 -14.50
CA GLU A 183 -14.84 11.99 -14.70
C GLU A 183 -13.34 12.32 -14.77
N MET A 184 -12.52 11.41 -14.27
CA MET A 184 -11.08 11.42 -14.40
C MET A 184 -10.54 10.01 -14.55
N ARG A 185 -9.52 9.84 -15.40
CA ARG A 185 -8.84 8.56 -15.61
C ARG A 185 -7.33 8.73 -15.49
N PHE A 186 -6.67 7.77 -14.85
CA PHE A 186 -5.22 7.65 -14.80
C PHE A 186 -4.79 6.37 -15.49
N HIS A 187 -3.88 6.49 -16.44
CA HIS A 187 -3.16 5.37 -17.01
C HIS A 187 -1.72 5.41 -16.49
N VAL A 188 -1.34 4.50 -15.59
CA VAL A 188 -0.02 4.52 -14.94
C VAL A 188 0.80 3.32 -15.39
N THR A 189 1.94 3.53 -16.03
CA THR A 189 2.82 2.48 -16.57
C THR A 189 4.01 2.16 -15.66
N LYS A 190 4.36 3.06 -14.74
CA LYS A 190 5.37 2.80 -13.70
C LYS A 190 4.92 3.31 -12.33
N CYS A 191 5.28 2.57 -11.28
CA CYS A 191 5.08 2.98 -9.89
C CYS A 191 6.22 2.41 -9.04
N ALA A 192 7.15 3.27 -8.61
CA ALA A 192 8.36 2.85 -7.92
C ALA A 192 8.08 2.01 -6.66
N THR A 193 7.13 2.43 -5.83
CA THR A 193 6.72 1.70 -4.62
C THR A 193 6.30 0.26 -4.94
N ILE A 194 5.42 0.09 -5.92
CA ILE A 194 4.87 -1.23 -6.26
C ILE A 194 5.91 -2.11 -6.95
N GLN A 195 6.70 -1.55 -7.86
CA GLN A 195 7.77 -2.30 -8.52
C GLN A 195 8.81 -2.78 -7.52
N VAL A 196 9.29 -1.91 -6.62
CA VAL A 196 10.23 -2.28 -5.55
C VAL A 196 9.67 -3.41 -4.70
N ILE A 197 8.47 -3.26 -4.15
CA ILE A 197 7.92 -4.26 -3.22
C ILE A 197 7.76 -5.62 -3.93
N ARG A 198 7.22 -5.63 -5.15
CA ARG A 198 7.03 -6.87 -5.92
C ARG A 198 8.36 -7.54 -6.28
N GLU A 199 9.36 -6.75 -6.67
CA GLU A 199 10.67 -7.25 -7.09
C GLU A 199 11.43 -7.92 -5.94
N TYR A 200 11.17 -7.51 -4.70
CA TYR A 200 11.69 -8.16 -3.50
C TYR A 200 10.75 -9.25 -2.93
N GLY A 201 9.80 -9.74 -3.74
CA GLY A 201 8.99 -10.94 -3.48
C GLY A 201 7.66 -10.71 -2.74
N LEU A 202 7.34 -9.47 -2.39
CA LEU A 202 6.12 -9.09 -1.64
C LEU A 202 4.94 -8.82 -2.59
N LYS A 203 4.55 -9.81 -3.41
CA LYS A 203 3.56 -9.64 -4.49
C LYS A 203 2.14 -9.43 -3.97
N TYR A 204 1.69 -10.26 -3.04
CA TYR A 204 0.38 -10.15 -2.37
C TYR A 204 0.32 -8.87 -1.54
N THR A 205 1.41 -8.54 -0.83
CA THR A 205 1.53 -7.28 -0.09
C THR A 205 1.40 -6.09 -1.01
N ALA A 206 2.13 -6.04 -2.13
CA ALA A 206 2.00 -4.94 -3.09
C ALA A 206 0.56 -4.75 -3.58
N ALA A 207 -0.13 -5.84 -3.89
CA ALA A 207 -1.54 -5.80 -4.24
C ALA A 207 -2.40 -5.23 -3.11
N ALA A 208 -2.24 -5.74 -1.88
CA ALA A 208 -2.97 -5.27 -0.71
C ALA A 208 -2.79 -3.76 -0.44
N LEU A 209 -1.58 -3.22 -0.63
CA LEU A 209 -1.34 -1.78 -0.49
C LEU A 209 -2.19 -0.96 -1.48
N CYS A 210 -2.22 -1.36 -2.75
CA CYS A 210 -3.07 -0.71 -3.74
C CYS A 210 -4.57 -0.91 -3.47
N MET A 211 -4.98 -2.04 -2.87
CA MET A 211 -6.38 -2.22 -2.49
C MET A 211 -6.83 -1.29 -1.35
N GLY A 212 -5.88 -0.65 -0.66
CA GLY A 212 -6.16 0.47 0.25
C GLY A 212 -6.94 1.59 -0.43
N ASP A 213 -6.77 1.79 -1.74
CA ASP A 213 -7.56 2.75 -2.53
C ASP A 213 -9.04 2.36 -2.57
N HIS A 214 -9.36 1.11 -2.96
CA HIS A 214 -10.73 0.59 -2.98
C HIS A 214 -11.39 0.71 -1.60
N ILE A 215 -10.69 0.22 -0.57
CA ILE A 215 -11.17 0.23 0.81
C ILE A 215 -11.47 1.66 1.27
N THR A 216 -10.56 2.60 1.00
CA THR A 216 -10.73 3.99 1.42
C THR A 216 -11.85 4.66 0.64
N TYR A 217 -11.81 4.61 -0.69
CA TYR A 217 -12.70 5.41 -1.52
C TYR A 217 -14.14 4.94 -1.44
N HIS A 218 -14.38 3.63 -1.40
CA HIS A 218 -15.73 3.10 -1.25
C HIS A 218 -16.32 3.31 0.15
N THR A 219 -15.48 3.50 1.16
CA THR A 219 -15.90 3.77 2.55
C THR A 219 -16.19 5.25 2.80
N VAL A 220 -15.35 6.14 2.26
CA VAL A 220 -15.30 7.57 2.62
C VAL A 220 -16.07 8.47 1.66
N PHE A 221 -16.18 8.08 0.39
CA PHE A 221 -16.64 8.99 -0.66
C PHE A 221 -18.03 8.62 -1.19
N PRO A 222 -19.09 9.34 -0.77
CA PRO A 222 -20.43 9.08 -1.25
C PRO A 222 -20.53 9.47 -2.72
N ASN A 223 -21.18 8.61 -3.52
CA ASN A 223 -21.45 8.84 -4.94
C ASN A 223 -20.20 8.95 -5.84
N LEU A 224 -19.01 8.61 -5.34
CA LEU A 224 -17.84 8.39 -6.19
C LEU A 224 -17.82 6.92 -6.60
N ILE A 225 -17.64 6.68 -7.89
CA ILE A 225 -17.25 5.39 -8.43
C ILE A 225 -15.75 5.45 -8.62
N PHE A 226 -15.05 4.52 -7.98
CA PHE A 226 -13.66 4.22 -8.24
C PHE A 226 -13.60 2.83 -8.85
N LYS A 227 -13.00 2.72 -10.02
CA LYS A 227 -12.82 1.44 -10.71
C LYS A 227 -11.36 1.26 -11.10
N ARG A 228 -10.87 0.03 -10.94
CA ARG A 228 -9.56 -0.39 -11.42
C ARG A 228 -9.62 -1.85 -11.85
N SER A 229 -9.28 -2.12 -13.11
CA SER A 229 -9.32 -3.46 -13.70
C SER A 229 -7.93 -4.01 -13.96
N HIS A 230 -6.97 -3.14 -14.22
CA HIS A 230 -5.55 -3.41 -14.36
C HIS A 230 -4.78 -2.71 -13.25
N SER A 231 -3.79 -3.42 -12.70
CA SER A 231 -2.87 -2.83 -11.73
C SER A 231 -1.48 -3.46 -11.83
N LEU A 232 -0.46 -2.60 -11.82
CA LEU A 232 0.94 -3.00 -11.63
C LEU A 232 1.11 -3.88 -10.38
N SER A 233 0.29 -3.66 -9.35
CA SER A 233 0.36 -4.37 -8.08
C SER A 233 -0.03 -5.83 -8.16
N VAL A 234 -0.87 -6.20 -9.14
CA VAL A 234 -1.24 -7.58 -9.43
C VAL A 234 -0.46 -8.18 -10.59
N GLY A 235 0.44 -7.39 -11.20
CA GLY A 235 1.36 -7.82 -12.25
C GLY A 235 0.92 -7.50 -13.67
N ASP A 236 -0.09 -6.65 -13.85
CA ASP A 236 -0.39 -6.07 -15.16
C ASP A 236 0.74 -5.12 -15.60
N GLY A 237 0.75 -4.75 -16.88
CA GLY A 237 1.71 -3.77 -17.43
C GLY A 237 1.40 -2.32 -17.09
N PHE A 238 0.23 -2.03 -16.51
CA PHE A 238 -0.22 -0.68 -16.16
C PHE A 238 -1.32 -0.72 -15.08
N CYS A 239 -1.67 0.46 -14.53
CA CYS A 239 -2.88 0.69 -13.75
C CYS A 239 -3.87 1.59 -14.49
N ASP A 240 -5.18 1.29 -14.41
CA ASP A 240 -6.27 2.06 -15.03
C ASP A 240 -7.25 2.61 -13.98
N HIS A 241 -6.85 3.66 -13.28
CA HIS A 241 -7.73 4.25 -12.27
C HIS A 241 -8.82 5.06 -12.97
N GLU A 242 -10.09 4.70 -12.77
CA GLU A 242 -11.24 5.45 -13.24
C GLU A 242 -11.99 6.02 -12.04
N PHE A 243 -12.23 7.32 -12.07
CA PHE A 243 -13.01 8.06 -11.09
C PHE A 243 -14.16 8.74 -11.81
N ARG A 244 -15.40 8.52 -11.37
CA ARG A 244 -16.54 9.27 -11.90
C ARG A 244 -17.64 9.44 -10.88
N LEU A 245 -18.48 10.43 -11.10
CA LEU A 245 -19.70 10.61 -10.34
C LEU A 245 -20.70 9.50 -10.66
N ARG A 246 -21.37 9.03 -9.62
CA ARG A 246 -22.48 8.10 -9.75
C ARG A 246 -23.70 8.81 -10.36
N THR A 247 -24.29 8.14 -11.33
CA THR A 247 -25.52 8.50 -12.02
C THR A 247 -26.68 7.62 -11.54
N LYS A 248 -27.91 7.91 -11.98
CA LYS A 248 -29.09 7.11 -11.63
C LYS A 248 -29.09 5.73 -12.28
N ASP A 249 -28.34 5.56 -13.36
CA ASP A 249 -28.28 4.34 -14.16
C ASP A 249 -27.20 3.37 -13.66
N ASP A 250 -26.35 3.83 -12.74
CA ASP A 250 -25.29 3.00 -12.17
C ASP A 250 -25.84 1.92 -11.23
N PRO A 251 -25.24 0.72 -11.26
CA PRO A 251 -25.63 -0.36 -10.37
C PRO A 251 -25.43 0.05 -8.92
N ALA A 252 -26.34 -0.36 -8.05
CA ALA A 252 -26.23 -0.09 -6.62
C ALA A 252 -24.96 -0.70 -6.00
N ILE A 253 -24.55 -1.87 -6.50
CA ILE A 253 -23.42 -2.65 -6.00
C ILE A 253 -22.22 -2.42 -6.91
N ASP A 254 -21.05 -2.18 -6.31
CA ASP A 254 -19.82 -1.82 -7.01
C ASP A 254 -18.95 -3.01 -7.41
N GLU A 255 -19.43 -4.26 -7.37
CA GLU A 255 -18.56 -5.45 -7.56
C GLU A 255 -17.77 -5.44 -8.88
N GLU A 256 -18.35 -4.92 -9.96
CA GLU A 256 -17.66 -4.81 -11.26
C GLU A 256 -16.48 -3.82 -11.24
N ASN A 257 -16.40 -2.96 -10.22
CA ASN A 257 -15.35 -1.97 -10.10
C ASN A 257 -14.05 -2.53 -9.48
N TYR A 258 -14.11 -3.70 -8.85
CA TYR A 258 -12.99 -4.38 -8.18
C TYR A 258 -12.26 -5.37 -9.11
N GLY A 259 -12.18 -5.09 -10.42
CA GLY A 259 -11.64 -6.03 -11.41
C GLY A 259 -10.22 -6.54 -11.07
N ASP A 260 -9.37 -5.67 -10.52
CA ASP A 260 -8.02 -6.03 -10.05
C ASP A 260 -8.02 -6.94 -8.80
N CYS A 261 -9.02 -6.84 -7.92
CA CYS A 261 -9.15 -7.67 -6.72
C CYS A 261 -9.41 -9.15 -7.05
N TYR A 262 -10.00 -9.46 -8.21
CA TYR A 262 -10.26 -10.84 -8.62
C TYR A 262 -9.06 -11.52 -9.28
N LYS A 263 -7.96 -10.79 -9.54
CA LYS A 263 -6.75 -11.33 -10.16
C LYS A 263 -5.84 -12.07 -9.17
N ILE A 264 -6.08 -11.94 -7.87
CA ILE A 264 -5.33 -12.61 -6.81
C ILE A 264 -6.31 -13.35 -5.89
N GLU A 265 -6.08 -14.63 -5.69
CA GLU A 265 -6.89 -15.47 -4.81
C GLU A 265 -6.96 -14.91 -3.38
N GLY A 266 -8.17 -14.74 -2.85
CA GLY A 266 -8.42 -14.26 -1.50
C GLY A 266 -8.36 -12.73 -1.33
N MET A 267 -8.02 -11.98 -2.38
CA MET A 267 -7.83 -10.53 -2.30
C MET A 267 -9.16 -9.78 -2.15
N ARG A 268 -10.21 -10.15 -2.91
CA ARG A 268 -11.54 -9.52 -2.78
C ARG A 268 -12.15 -9.74 -1.39
N GLU A 269 -12.01 -10.94 -0.83
CA GLU A 269 -12.47 -11.29 0.51
C GLU A 269 -11.75 -10.45 1.57
N MET A 270 -10.44 -10.29 1.42
CA MET A 270 -9.64 -9.43 2.29
C MET A 270 -10.09 -7.97 2.18
N VAL A 271 -10.37 -7.46 0.97
CA VAL A 271 -10.92 -6.12 0.78
C VAL A 271 -12.26 -5.94 1.50
N ARG A 272 -13.21 -6.86 1.34
CA ARG A 272 -14.49 -6.86 2.08
C ARG A 272 -14.30 -6.77 3.59
N GLU A 273 -13.42 -7.61 4.13
CA GLU A 273 -13.12 -7.61 5.57
C GLU A 273 -12.56 -6.25 6.03
N TRP A 274 -11.69 -5.65 5.24
CA TRP A 274 -11.07 -4.37 5.57
C TRP A 274 -11.95 -3.17 5.31
N GLU A 275 -12.91 -3.22 4.39
CA GLU A 275 -13.98 -2.23 4.24
C GLU A 275 -14.81 -2.14 5.53
N GLU A 276 -15.15 -3.28 6.13
CA GLU A 276 -15.84 -3.29 7.43
C GLU A 276 -15.04 -2.65 8.56
N LYS A 277 -13.71 -2.86 8.58
CA LYS A 277 -12.82 -2.24 9.57
C LYS A 277 -12.58 -0.76 9.27
N ALA A 278 -12.52 -0.38 8.00
CA ALA A 278 -12.32 1.00 7.57
C ALA A 278 -13.45 1.90 8.08
N LYS A 279 -14.68 1.41 8.17
CA LYS A 279 -15.81 2.14 8.77
C LYS A 279 -15.46 2.63 10.19
N GLU A 280 -14.83 1.81 11.01
CA GLU A 280 -14.38 2.22 12.34
C GLU A 280 -13.13 3.10 12.30
N ILE A 281 -12.17 2.81 11.42
CA ILE A 281 -10.95 3.60 11.27
C ILE A 281 -11.29 5.05 10.91
N PHE A 282 -12.12 5.28 9.89
CA PHE A 282 -12.44 6.61 9.38
C PHE A 282 -13.50 7.34 10.21
N PHE A 283 -14.47 6.64 10.82
CA PHE A 283 -15.60 7.28 11.53
C PHE A 283 -15.58 7.09 13.05
N GLY A 284 -14.67 6.28 13.57
CA GLY A 284 -14.53 5.94 14.99
C GLY A 284 -15.42 4.79 15.45
N ASN A 285 -16.56 4.53 14.80
CA ASN A 285 -17.40 3.35 14.98
C ASN A 285 -18.35 3.13 13.79
N LYS A 286 -18.97 1.95 13.72
CA LYS A 286 -19.87 1.57 12.63
C LYS A 286 -21.20 2.33 12.64
N GLU A 287 -21.69 2.76 13.81
CA GLU A 287 -22.95 3.49 13.96
C GLU A 287 -22.86 4.89 13.32
N LYS A 288 -21.75 5.60 13.55
CA LYS A 288 -21.45 6.88 12.91
C LYS A 288 -21.34 6.72 11.40
N TRP A 289 -20.67 5.66 10.94
CA TRP A 289 -20.63 5.36 9.51
C TRP A 289 -22.02 5.05 8.96
N LYS A 290 -22.86 4.26 9.64
CA LYS A 290 -24.24 3.97 9.19
C LYS A 290 -25.09 5.24 9.09
N GLY A 291 -25.00 6.14 10.07
CA GLY A 291 -25.70 7.43 10.04
C GLY A 291 -25.20 8.36 8.92
N TYR A 292 -23.90 8.33 8.63
CA TYR A 292 -23.34 9.00 7.46
C TYR A 292 -23.82 8.36 6.15
N ALA A 293 -23.78 7.03 6.08
CA ALA A 293 -24.17 6.26 4.90
C ALA A 293 -25.64 6.49 4.52
N SER A 294 -26.55 6.43 5.49
CA SER A 294 -27.98 6.65 5.27
C SER A 294 -28.32 8.06 4.80
N LYS A 295 -27.50 9.05 5.16
CA LYS A 295 -27.70 10.44 4.77
C LYS A 295 -27.16 10.77 3.37
N TYR A 296 -26.02 10.16 3.00
CA TYR A 296 -25.24 10.64 1.85
C TYR A 296 -24.99 9.61 0.75
N PHE A 297 -25.11 8.31 1.04
CA PHE A 297 -25.05 7.28 0.00
C PHE A 297 -26.44 7.05 -0.58
N PRO A 298 -26.53 6.67 -1.87
CA PRO A 298 -27.81 6.38 -2.49
C PRO A 298 -28.50 5.27 -1.71
N SER A 299 -29.79 5.44 -1.44
CA SER A 299 -30.64 4.51 -0.68
C SER A 299 -30.75 3.09 -1.23
N LYS A 300 -30.10 2.81 -2.37
CA LYS A 300 -30.06 1.49 -3.01
C LYS A 300 -28.81 0.65 -2.71
N ARG A 301 -27.76 1.21 -2.10
CA ARG A 301 -26.63 0.40 -1.63
C ARG A 301 -27.11 -0.44 -0.45
N ASP A 302 -27.50 -1.69 -0.68
CA ASP A 302 -27.63 -2.66 0.40
C ASP A 302 -26.24 -2.87 0.99
N PHE A 303 -25.98 -2.23 2.11
CA PHE A 303 -24.73 -2.37 2.87
C PHE A 303 -24.75 -3.58 3.83
N THR A 304 -25.72 -4.48 3.62
CA THR A 304 -26.01 -5.65 4.45
C THR A 304 -25.81 -6.93 3.65
N THR A 305 -24.57 -7.21 3.22
CA THR A 305 -24.11 -8.56 2.87
C THR A 305 -22.62 -8.66 3.11
#